data_AF-A0A7L4TSB3-F1
#
_entry.id   AF-A0A7L4TSB3-F1
#
_cell.length_a   1.000
_cell.length_b   1.000
_cell.length_c   1.000
_cell.angle_alpha   90.00
_cell.angle_beta   90.00
_cell.angle_gamma   90.00
#
_symmetry.space_group_name_H-M   'P 1'
#
loop_
_entity.id
_entity.type
_entity.pdbx_description
1 polymer ?
#
loop_
_entity_poly.entity_id
_entity_poly.type
_entity_poly.pdbx_seq_one_letter_code
_entity_poly.pdbx_strand_id
1 'polypeptide(L)'
;NSNAGLWGYNLGDTVKFVSINPYRLIVTGRTKHFISAFGEHVIGEEVEQAMLFALKEHPAKVTEFTVAPMVQQGEGKSYHEWFIEFEESPTHIEDFAKTLNEALRKKNVYYDDLMRGNILLPLKISKLR
;
A
#
# COMPACT_ATOMS: atom_id res chain seq x y z
N ASN A 1 -20.03 -21.08 -9.88
CA ASN A 1 -21.08 -20.26 -10.52
C ASN A 1 -21.98 -19.72 -9.43
N SER A 2 -22.42 -18.47 -9.54
CA SER A 2 -23.36 -17.86 -8.58
C SER A 2 -24.72 -17.64 -9.23
N ASN A 3 -25.79 -17.71 -8.44
CA ASN A 3 -27.16 -17.35 -8.89
C ASN A 3 -27.29 -15.88 -9.30
N ALA A 4 -26.28 -15.05 -9.02
CA ALA A 4 -26.16 -13.65 -9.45
C ALA A 4 -25.43 -13.48 -10.81
N GLY A 5 -25.21 -14.55 -11.57
CA GLY A 5 -24.69 -14.46 -12.95
C GLY A 5 -23.16 -14.59 -13.12
N LEU A 6 -22.39 -14.87 -12.07
CA LEU A 6 -20.96 -15.18 -12.21
C LEU A 6 -20.76 -16.65 -12.67
N TRP A 7 -20.14 -16.83 -13.84
CA TRP A 7 -19.84 -18.13 -14.43
C TRP A 7 -18.33 -18.31 -14.58
N GLY A 8 -17.73 -19.23 -13.82
CA GLY A 8 -16.27 -19.43 -13.82
C GLY A 8 -15.45 -18.16 -13.56
N TYR A 9 -16.06 -17.13 -12.98
CA TYR A 9 -15.45 -15.82 -12.83
C TYR A 9 -14.39 -15.85 -11.74
N ASN A 10 -13.16 -15.51 -12.10
CA ASN A 10 -12.07 -15.40 -11.14
C ASN A 10 -12.19 -14.06 -10.40
N LEU A 11 -12.61 -14.11 -9.13
CA LEU A 11 -12.66 -12.93 -8.25
C LEU A 11 -11.28 -12.31 -8.06
N GLY A 12 -10.24 -13.12 -8.15
CA GLY A 12 -8.88 -12.70 -7.91
C GLY A 12 -8.54 -12.54 -6.44
N ASP A 13 -9.38 -12.92 -5.48
CA ASP A 13 -9.01 -12.87 -4.06
C ASP A 13 -7.98 -13.97 -3.75
N THR A 14 -6.95 -13.65 -2.96
CA THR A 14 -6.02 -14.63 -2.42
C THR A 14 -6.48 -15.03 -1.02
N VAL A 15 -6.42 -16.31 -0.71
CA VAL A 15 -6.82 -16.85 0.60
C VAL A 15 -5.75 -17.79 1.13
N LYS A 16 -5.56 -17.77 2.45
CA LYS A 16 -4.69 -18.71 3.15
C LYS A 16 -5.52 -19.53 4.15
N PHE A 17 -5.40 -20.85 4.09
CA PHE A 17 -6.01 -21.72 5.08
C PHE A 17 -5.27 -21.60 6.41
N VAL A 18 -6.02 -21.34 7.48
CA VAL A 18 -5.54 -21.40 8.87
C VAL A 18 -5.98 -22.68 9.57
N SER A 19 -6.93 -23.41 8.98
CA SER A 19 -7.33 -24.76 9.40
C SER A 19 -7.99 -25.48 8.23
N ILE A 20 -7.78 -26.79 8.12
CA ILE A 20 -8.45 -27.65 7.15
C ILE A 20 -9.53 -28.53 7.78
N ASN A 21 -9.66 -28.51 9.12
CA ASN A 21 -10.70 -29.24 9.84
C ASN A 21 -11.04 -28.57 11.19
N PRO A 22 -12.13 -27.81 11.31
CA PRO A 22 -12.97 -27.32 10.20
C PRO A 22 -12.18 -26.36 9.31
N TYR A 23 -12.61 -26.19 8.05
CA TYR A 23 -11.99 -25.23 7.15
C TYR A 23 -12.14 -23.81 7.69
N ARG A 24 -11.00 -23.14 7.89
CA ARG A 24 -10.93 -21.72 8.22
C ARG A 24 -9.89 -21.09 7.33
N LEU A 25 -10.22 -19.93 6.79
CA LEU A 25 -9.34 -19.16 5.91
C LEU A 25 -9.30 -17.70 6.36
N ILE A 26 -8.19 -17.05 6.02
CA ILE A 26 -8.07 -15.60 6.07
C ILE A 26 -7.94 -15.10 4.63
N VAL A 27 -8.60 -13.99 4.34
CA VAL A 27 -8.42 -13.27 3.07
C VAL A 27 -7.08 -12.55 3.16
N THR A 28 -6.19 -12.81 2.20
CA THR A 28 -4.81 -12.28 2.20
C THR A 28 -4.56 -11.21 1.15
N GLY A 29 -5.56 -10.88 0.32
CA GLY A 29 -5.46 -9.82 -0.69
C GLY A 29 -6.19 -10.14 -1.98
N ARG A 30 -5.83 -9.46 -3.08
CA ARG A 30 -6.28 -9.78 -4.44
C ARG A 30 -5.13 -9.78 -5.44
N THR A 31 -5.22 -10.62 -6.47
CA THR A 31 -4.28 -10.79 -7.59
C THR A 31 -4.10 -9.52 -8.42
N LYS A 32 -5.02 -8.55 -8.33
CA LYS A 32 -4.95 -7.25 -9.01
C LYS A 32 -5.11 -6.05 -8.07
N HIS A 33 -4.78 -6.21 -6.78
CA HIS A 33 -4.75 -5.08 -5.85
C HIS A 33 -3.33 -4.53 -5.79
N PHE A 34 -2.91 -3.85 -6.86
CA PHE A 34 -1.58 -3.24 -6.93
C PHE A 34 -1.61 -1.90 -7.64
N ILE A 35 -0.71 -1.02 -7.22
CA ILE A 35 -0.43 0.26 -7.88
C ILE A 35 0.77 0.04 -8.78
N SER A 36 0.60 0.29 -10.08
CA SER A 36 1.66 0.20 -11.08
C SER A 36 1.55 1.36 -12.06
N ALA A 37 1.62 2.58 -11.54
CA ALA A 37 1.59 3.77 -12.39
C ALA A 37 2.95 4.02 -13.06
N PHE A 38 4.02 3.45 -12.51
CA PHE A 38 5.40 3.68 -12.91
C PHE A 38 6.17 2.37 -13.21
N GLY A 39 5.49 1.22 -13.13
CA GLY A 39 6.06 -0.12 -13.34
C GLY A 39 6.50 -0.84 -12.07
N GLU A 40 6.11 -0.33 -10.90
CA GLU A 40 6.52 -0.79 -9.57
C GLU A 40 5.75 -2.01 -9.07
N HIS A 41 4.53 -2.23 -9.56
CA HIS A 41 3.66 -3.34 -9.13
C HIS A 41 3.50 -3.44 -7.60
N VAL A 42 3.40 -2.31 -6.90
CA VAL A 42 3.25 -2.26 -5.44
C VAL A 42 1.92 -2.90 -5.04
N ILE A 43 1.97 -4.06 -4.40
CA ILE A 43 0.77 -4.82 -4.03
C ILE A 43 0.23 -4.36 -2.65
N GLY A 44 -1.07 -4.56 -2.41
CA GLY A 44 -1.72 -4.16 -1.15
C GLY A 44 -1.02 -4.71 0.11
N GLU A 45 -0.53 -5.94 0.08
CA GLU A 45 0.21 -6.52 1.22
C GLU A 45 1.49 -5.73 1.55
N GLU A 46 2.21 -5.23 0.54
CA GLU A 46 3.44 -4.44 0.75
C GLU A 46 3.10 -3.08 1.38
N VAL A 47 2.00 -2.47 0.93
CA VAL A 47 1.46 -1.21 1.45
C VAL A 47 1.05 -1.37 2.91
N GLU A 48 0.27 -2.41 3.23
CA GLU A 48 -0.16 -2.71 4.59
C GLU A 48 1.03 -3.02 5.51
N GLN A 49 1.98 -3.84 5.06
CA GLN A 49 3.18 -4.17 5.84
C GLN A 49 4.06 -2.93 6.08
N ALA A 50 4.19 -2.04 5.09
CA ALA A 50 4.93 -0.79 5.23
C ALA A 50 4.26 0.14 6.26
N MET A 51 2.92 0.26 6.22
CA MET A 51 2.14 1.01 7.21
C MET A 51 2.32 0.45 8.62
N LEU A 52 2.17 -0.87 8.79
CA LEU A 52 2.37 -1.53 10.09
C LEU A 52 3.78 -1.35 10.64
N PHE A 53 4.80 -1.28 9.76
CA PHE A 53 6.16 -0.97 10.18
C PHE A 53 6.29 0.47 10.67
N ALA A 54 5.75 1.44 9.93
CA ALA A 54 5.78 2.85 10.33
C ALA A 54 5.05 3.10 11.67
N LEU A 55 3.91 2.44 11.89
CA LEU A 55 3.13 2.51 13.14
C LEU A 55 3.84 1.88 14.36
N LYS A 56 4.81 0.98 14.15
CA LYS A 56 5.60 0.41 15.25
C LYS A 56 6.70 1.35 15.72
N GLU A 57 7.31 2.08 14.79
CA GLU A 57 8.42 3.00 15.08
C GLU A 57 7.93 4.35 15.57
N HIS A 58 6.71 4.75 15.18
CA HIS A 58 6.14 6.05 15.51
C HIS A 58 4.80 5.88 16.23
N PRO A 59 4.60 6.48 17.42
CA PRO A 59 3.33 6.44 18.11
C PRO A 59 2.28 7.21 17.30
N ALA A 60 1.42 6.48 16.61
CA ALA A 60 0.29 6.99 15.84
C ALA A 60 -0.81 5.93 15.78
N LYS A 61 -2.04 6.36 15.53
CA LYS A 61 -3.18 5.49 15.23
C LYS A 61 -3.82 5.94 13.92
N VAL A 62 -3.90 5.01 12.99
CA VAL A 62 -4.50 5.22 11.66
C VAL A 62 -5.86 4.53 11.64
N THR A 63 -6.89 5.25 11.23
CA THR A 63 -8.25 4.73 11.08
C THR A 63 -8.44 4.12 9.71
N GLU A 64 -8.03 4.85 8.68
CA GLU A 64 -8.15 4.45 7.28
C GLU A 64 -7.05 5.13 6.47
N PHE A 65 -6.62 4.48 5.39
CA PHE A 65 -5.72 5.13 4.44
C PHE A 65 -5.94 4.64 3.01
N THR A 66 -5.54 5.47 2.06
CA THR A 66 -5.48 5.08 0.66
C THR A 66 -4.25 5.67 0.00
N VAL A 67 -3.76 5.01 -1.05
CA VAL A 67 -2.57 5.41 -1.78
C VAL A 67 -2.94 5.63 -3.23
N ALA A 68 -2.50 6.76 -3.77
CA ALA A 68 -2.70 7.10 -5.17
C ALA A 68 -1.38 7.56 -5.81
N PRO A 69 -1.16 7.23 -7.09
CA PRO A 69 -0.06 7.81 -7.85
C PRO A 69 -0.40 9.24 -8.24
N MET A 70 0.48 10.18 -7.88
CA MET A 70 0.49 11.52 -8.47
C MET A 70 1.40 11.47 -9.70
N VAL A 71 0.78 11.54 -10.88
CA VAL A 71 1.47 11.56 -12.16
C VAL A 71 1.60 13.02 -12.62
N GLN A 72 2.82 13.56 -12.59
CA GLN A 72 3.03 14.92 -13.08
C GLN A 72 3.00 14.94 -14.62
N GLN A 73 2.27 15.88 -15.21
CA GLN A 73 2.35 16.19 -16.63
C GLN A 73 3.30 17.39 -16.81
N GLY A 74 4.58 17.15 -17.13
CA GLY A 74 5.58 18.21 -17.36
C GLY A 74 6.92 17.97 -16.65
N GLU A 75 7.57 19.05 -16.20
CA GLU A 75 8.94 19.03 -15.64
C GLU A 75 9.02 18.57 -14.15
N GLY A 76 7.89 18.22 -13.53
CA GLY A 76 7.88 17.70 -12.15
C GLY A 76 8.04 16.17 -12.10
N LYS A 77 8.46 15.66 -10.95
CA LYS A 77 8.62 14.22 -10.72
C LYS A 77 7.40 13.64 -10.02
N SER A 78 7.00 12.46 -10.45
CA SER A 78 5.88 11.72 -9.90
C SER A 78 6.18 11.15 -8.51
N TYR A 79 5.14 10.89 -7.72
CA TYR A 79 5.26 10.29 -6.39
C TYR A 79 4.00 9.51 -6.03
N HIS A 80 4.08 8.70 -4.98
CA HIS A 80 2.89 8.17 -4.32
C HIS A 80 2.40 9.16 -3.26
N GLU A 81 1.14 9.55 -3.36
CA GLU A 81 0.46 10.33 -2.34
C GLU A 81 -0.36 9.38 -1.45
N TRP A 82 -0.09 9.44 -0.16
CA TRP A 82 -0.74 8.65 0.87
C TRP A 82 -1.73 9.53 1.60
N PHE A 83 -3.01 9.22 1.43
CA PHE A 83 -4.09 9.87 2.15
C PHE A 83 -4.36 9.07 3.41
N ILE A 84 -4.10 9.67 4.56
CA ILE A 84 -4.17 8.95 5.84
C ILE A 84 -5.08 9.71 6.79
N GLU A 85 -6.07 9.01 7.32
CA GLU A 85 -6.91 9.47 8.43
C GLU A 85 -6.29 8.97 9.74
N PHE A 86 -5.93 9.90 10.61
CA PHE A 86 -5.31 9.60 11.90
C PHE A 86 -6.30 9.83 13.03
N GLU A 87 -6.56 8.79 13.82
CA GLU A 87 -7.18 8.93 15.15
C GLU A 87 -6.20 9.64 16.10
N GLU A 88 -4.92 9.23 16.05
CA GLU A 88 -3.83 9.88 16.78
C GLU A 88 -2.69 10.14 15.79
N SER A 89 -2.41 11.43 15.53
CA SER A 89 -1.34 11.82 14.62
C SER A 89 0.05 11.53 15.20
N PRO A 90 1.03 11.11 14.37
CA PRO A 90 2.43 11.02 14.80
C PRO A 90 2.97 12.39 15.19
N THR A 91 3.96 12.40 16.09
CA THR A 91 4.62 13.62 16.57
C THR A 91 5.30 14.40 15.44
N HIS A 92 5.95 13.69 14.51
CA HIS A 92 6.59 14.27 13.32
C HIS A 92 6.13 13.50 12.09
N ILE A 93 5.34 14.15 11.23
CA ILE A 93 4.75 13.49 10.06
C ILE A 93 5.80 13.20 8.98
N GLU A 94 6.84 14.02 8.91
CA GLU A 94 7.96 13.88 7.99
C GLU A 94 8.78 12.62 8.30
N ASP A 95 9.04 12.36 9.59
CA ASP A 95 9.75 11.16 10.03
C ASP A 95 8.91 9.90 9.79
N PHE A 96 7.60 9.99 10.05
CA PHE A 96 6.66 8.92 9.71
C PHE A 96 6.65 8.62 8.21
N ALA A 97 6.58 9.65 7.37
CA ALA A 97 6.64 9.52 5.91
C ALA A 97 7.94 8.88 5.43
N LYS A 98 9.07 9.28 6.03
CA LYS A 98 10.39 8.71 5.71
C LYS A 98 10.46 7.23 6.07
N THR A 99 10.03 6.85 7.27
CA THR A 99 10.01 5.44 7.70
C THR A 99 9.09 4.61 6.83
N LEU A 100 7.91 5.13 6.48
CA LEU A 100 6.98 4.47 5.58
C LEU A 100 7.59 4.25 4.18
N ASN A 101 8.26 5.26 3.66
CA ASN A 101 8.94 5.20 2.36
C ASN A 101 10.07 4.17 2.35
N GLU A 102 10.87 4.14 3.41
CA GLU A 102 11.94 3.15 3.57
C GLU A 102 11.39 1.73 3.72
N ALA A 103 10.28 1.56 4.45
CA ALA A 103 9.62 0.27 4.58
C ALA A 103 9.10 -0.23 3.23
N LEU A 104 8.49 0.65 2.42
CA LEU A 104 8.01 0.29 1.09
C LEU A 104 9.17 -0.07 0.15
N ARG A 105 10.26 0.70 0.16
CA ARG A 105 11.49 0.38 -0.61
C ARG A 105 12.11 -0.96 -0.23
N LYS A 106 12.06 -1.34 1.05
CA LYS A 106 12.54 -2.66 1.50
C LYS A 106 11.65 -3.81 1.04
N LYS A 107 10.36 -3.55 0.80
CA LYS A 107 9.38 -4.57 0.42
C LYS A 107 9.27 -4.74 -1.09
N ASN A 108 9.36 -3.66 -1.84
CA ASN A 108 9.20 -3.66 -3.28
C ASN A 108 10.50 -3.18 -3.98
N VAL A 109 11.16 -4.10 -4.67
CA VAL A 109 12.45 -3.85 -5.36
C VAL A 109 12.28 -2.87 -6.51
N TYR A 110 11.19 -2.98 -7.29
CA TYR A 110 10.93 -2.06 -8.40
C TYR A 110 10.70 -0.64 -7.92
N TYR A 111 9.96 -0.47 -6.83
CA TYR A 111 9.79 0.84 -6.18
C TYR A 111 11.13 1.44 -5.74
N ASP A 112 12.03 0.63 -5.17
CA ASP A 112 13.38 1.07 -4.82
C ASP A 112 14.22 1.45 -6.04
N ASP A 113 14.13 0.70 -7.13
CA ASP A 113 14.83 1.00 -8.38
C ASP A 113 14.37 2.33 -8.99
N LEU A 114 13.06 2.59 -9.00
CA LEU A 114 12.50 3.87 -9.46
C LEU A 114 12.95 5.06 -8.60
N MET A 115 13.04 4.85 -7.29
CA MET A 115 13.55 5.85 -6.34
C MET A 115 15.05 6.12 -6.55
N ARG A 116 15.87 5.07 -6.70
CA ARG A 116 17.31 5.20 -6.99
C ARG A 116 17.56 5.83 -8.35
N GLY A 117 16.73 5.49 -9.33
CA GLY A 117 16.73 6.06 -10.67
C GLY A 117 16.25 7.51 -10.73
N ASN A 118 15.88 8.12 -9.59
CA ASN A 118 15.37 9.48 -9.51
C ASN A 118 14.11 9.72 -10.35
N ILE A 119 13.39 8.64 -10.68
CA ILE A 119 12.12 8.66 -11.44
C ILE A 119 10.97 9.06 -10.50
N LEU A 120 11.01 8.58 -9.26
CA LEU A 120 10.06 8.94 -8.20
C LEU A 120 10.68 9.88 -7.17
N LEU A 121 9.86 10.78 -6.65
CA LEU A 121 10.15 11.47 -5.39
C LEU A 121 9.72 10.62 -4.20
N PRO A 122 10.28 10.87 -3.00
CA PRO A 122 9.77 10.29 -1.77
C PRO A 122 8.26 10.47 -1.67
N LEU A 123 7.58 9.46 -1.14
CA LEU A 123 6.13 9.54 -0.95
C LEU A 123 5.74 10.76 -0.10
N LYS A 124 4.55 11.27 -0.36
CA LYS A 124 3.97 12.40 0.35
C LYS A 124 2.76 11.96 1.14
N ILE A 125 2.61 12.44 2.37
CA ILE A 125 1.42 12.18 3.19
C ILE A 125 0.51 13.40 3.17
N SER A 126 -0.76 13.15 2.85
CA SER A 126 -1.85 14.10 2.92
C SER A 126 -2.83 13.65 4.00
N LYS A 127 -2.96 14.44 5.07
CA LYS A 127 -3.85 14.10 6.18
C LYS A 127 -5.31 14.33 5.78
N LEU A 128 -6.15 13.32 6.00
CA LEU A 128 -7.60 13.46 5.92
C LEU A 128 -8.14 13.99 7.25
N ARG A 129 -9.29 14.67 7.20
CA ARG A 129 -9.97 15.26 8.36
C ARG A 129 -11.11 14.38 8.83
#